data_AF-A0AAV7DCN3-F1
#
_entry.id   AF-A0AAV7DCN3-F1
#
_cell.length_a   1.000
_cell.length_b   1.000
_cell.length_c   1.000
_cell.angle_alpha   90.00
_cell.angle_beta   90.00
_cell.angle_gamma   90.00
#
_symmetry.space_group_name_H-M   'P 1'
#
loop_
_entity.id
_entity.type
_entity.pdbx_description
1 polymer ?
#
loop_
_entity_poly.entity_id
_entity_poly.type
_entity_poly.pdbx_seq_one_letter_code
_entity_poly.pdbx_strand_id
1 'polypeptide(L)'
;MASRGNRSSGDGNAGAPTTLHPLLHSWFTEDDTESDYLDYGTDDDNGTCHSLIDMNLFLHYSLIPSVLIILVLSFLERRSKRKKIDNELLHLDGRFGFVIPLDLIGNFNNRWTFGFAFGAMAYTIMSLEEYLPHGLPGWAKAIGLLVGAFEVGLSYYPIFACLTTDSQMVGSVIGFLYTLIWFTVTVVDITTCPDGYILGYLEKVIFEWPSLLCLVFLVGRFFHMFIKCIRIHLGADIQNDEKCFLQKHQAEHVKRLFQKPTLERKNWFQRKIYTWDPCFRFPSRMIGTTVLSLLCLYIFISLEYSIHRALSYLLNSLETMLELLGPSYNHTVYSVHEFSEAFTIVWFFTTFLSCVVTVSYILHILVCYRKHIRKLWVGDKSFLPKQFQNPLSSQCVAAIARYSGWQVAYILWGYWIMHVIQILLGMVFVCLFVFPIKHGKAAELLKGLGFSM
;
A
#
# COMPACT_ATOMS: atom_id res chain seq x y z
N MET A 1 -69.86 15.97 2.58
CA MET A 1 -71.17 15.32 2.38
C MET A 1 -70.96 13.84 2.68
N ALA A 2 -71.66 13.33 3.70
CA ALA A 2 -71.59 11.99 4.33
C ALA A 2 -70.24 11.59 4.95
N SER A 3 -70.14 10.80 6.03
CA SER A 3 -70.84 10.65 7.32
C SER A 3 -70.19 9.44 7.99
N ARG A 4 -69.68 9.63 9.22
CA ARG A 4 -69.52 8.68 10.33
C ARG A 4 -69.67 7.16 10.09
N GLY A 5 -68.70 6.40 10.65
CA GLY A 5 -68.90 5.04 11.16
C GLY A 5 -67.69 4.60 12.00
N ASN A 6 -67.91 4.30 13.27
CA ASN A 6 -66.91 4.03 14.32
C ASN A 6 -67.19 2.64 14.94
N ARG A 7 -66.18 2.06 15.61
CA ARG A 7 -66.12 0.80 16.42
C ARG A 7 -65.88 -0.52 15.68
N SER A 8 -65.30 -1.57 16.27
CA SER A 8 -64.27 -1.81 17.30
C SER A 8 -64.23 -3.33 17.52
N SER A 9 -63.04 -3.87 17.81
CA SER A 9 -62.77 -5.13 18.54
C SER A 9 -62.87 -6.48 17.82
N GLY A 10 -61.85 -7.31 18.05
CA GLY A 10 -61.99 -8.77 18.14
C GLY A 10 -60.92 -9.59 17.42
N ASP A 11 -59.88 -9.96 18.18
CA ASP A 11 -59.12 -11.23 18.15
C ASP A 11 -58.53 -11.82 16.86
N GLY A 12 -57.26 -12.23 17.00
CA GLY A 12 -56.93 -13.63 16.73
C GLY A 12 -55.99 -13.91 15.57
N ASN A 13 -54.84 -14.45 15.97
CA ASN A 13 -54.06 -15.49 15.29
C ASN A 13 -52.90 -15.09 14.37
N ALA A 14 -51.73 -15.52 14.84
CA ALA A 14 -50.49 -15.69 14.11
C ALA A 14 -50.65 -16.71 12.97
N GLY A 15 -49.92 -16.47 11.87
CA GLY A 15 -49.83 -17.37 10.73
C GLY A 15 -48.67 -16.98 9.83
N ALA A 16 -47.52 -17.64 10.06
CA ALA A 16 -46.32 -17.58 9.23
C ALA A 16 -46.57 -18.10 7.80
N PRO A 17 -45.62 -17.85 6.88
CA PRO A 17 -45.35 -18.83 5.86
C PRO A 17 -43.87 -19.28 5.86
N THR A 18 -43.74 -20.61 5.80
CA THR A 18 -42.75 -21.39 5.04
C THR A 18 -41.29 -21.43 5.50
N THR A 19 -41.09 -22.42 6.36
CA THR A 19 -39.93 -23.29 6.55
C THR A 19 -39.25 -23.77 5.25
N LEU A 20 -37.91 -23.68 5.21
CA LEU A 20 -37.04 -24.70 4.62
C LEU A 20 -35.88 -25.01 5.58
N HIS A 21 -35.45 -26.27 5.55
CA HIS A 21 -34.93 -27.13 6.61
C HIS A 21 -33.56 -26.78 7.25
N PRO A 22 -33.32 -27.20 8.51
CA PRO A 22 -32.02 -27.19 9.18
C PRO A 22 -31.22 -28.47 8.85
N LEU A 23 -30.05 -28.33 8.20
CA LEU A 23 -29.09 -29.44 7.96
C LEU A 23 -27.62 -28.93 7.93
N LEU A 24 -27.31 -27.89 8.69
CA LEU A 24 -25.96 -27.31 8.77
C LEU A 24 -25.37 -27.26 10.19
N HIS A 25 -26.05 -27.87 11.18
CA HIS A 25 -25.68 -27.75 12.60
C HIS A 25 -25.39 -29.12 13.28
N SER A 26 -25.10 -30.19 12.53
CA SER A 26 -24.89 -31.53 13.13
C SER A 26 -23.55 -32.21 12.81
N TRP A 27 -22.49 -31.46 12.50
CA TRP A 27 -21.15 -32.05 12.29
C TRP A 27 -20.16 -31.81 13.43
N PHE A 28 -20.63 -31.35 14.59
CA PHE A 28 -19.86 -31.34 15.84
C PHE A 28 -20.51 -32.26 16.87
N THR A 29 -20.12 -33.54 16.87
CA THR A 29 -20.12 -34.38 18.07
C THR A 29 -19.06 -35.45 17.88
N GLU A 30 -18.03 -35.38 18.73
CA GLU A 30 -17.05 -36.43 19.01
C GLU A 30 -17.73 -37.77 19.32
N ASP A 31 -17.09 -38.86 18.89
CA ASP A 31 -17.23 -40.16 19.56
C ASP A 31 -15.84 -40.83 19.57
N ASP A 32 -15.30 -40.98 20.77
CA ASP A 32 -14.03 -41.61 21.11
C ASP A 32 -14.10 -43.13 20.94
N THR A 33 -13.05 -43.75 20.41
CA THR A 33 -12.65 -45.12 20.83
C THR A 33 -11.13 -45.31 20.70
N GLU A 34 -10.56 -45.69 21.85
CA GLU A 34 -9.16 -45.90 22.19
C GLU A 34 -8.58 -47.21 21.60
N SER A 35 -7.36 -47.16 21.03
CA SER A 35 -6.34 -48.23 21.17
C SER A 35 -4.96 -47.77 20.63
N ASP A 36 -3.98 -47.81 21.52
CA ASP A 36 -2.53 -47.58 21.41
C ASP A 36 -1.81 -47.83 20.07
N TYR A 37 -0.87 -46.93 19.71
CA TYR A 37 0.59 -47.19 19.64
C TYR A 37 1.40 -45.91 19.26
N LEU A 38 2.25 -45.46 20.19
CA LEU A 38 3.57 -44.77 20.06
C LEU A 38 3.70 -43.37 19.40
N ASP A 39 3.57 -42.35 20.26
CA ASP A 39 4.49 -41.23 20.54
C ASP A 39 5.48 -40.77 19.44
N TYR A 40 5.17 -39.60 18.85
CA TYR A 40 6.16 -38.54 18.58
C TYR A 40 5.46 -37.16 18.60
N GLY A 41 5.63 -36.44 19.71
CA GLY A 41 5.67 -34.96 19.73
C GLY A 41 4.39 -34.21 19.38
N THR A 42 3.50 -34.10 20.35
CA THR A 42 2.38 -33.15 20.45
C THR A 42 2.81 -31.69 20.25
N ASP A 43 2.15 -31.01 19.31
CA ASP A 43 1.27 -29.88 19.62
C ASP A 43 0.16 -29.85 18.54
N ASP A 44 -0.75 -30.81 18.65
CA ASP A 44 -2.13 -30.60 18.23
C ASP A 44 -2.77 -29.72 19.31
N ASP A 45 -2.88 -28.43 19.03
CA ASP A 45 -3.85 -27.58 19.71
C ASP A 45 -4.75 -26.99 18.64
N ASN A 46 -6.06 -27.21 18.79
CA ASN A 46 -7.10 -26.47 18.07
C ASN A 46 -7.21 -25.03 18.63
N GLY A 47 -6.06 -24.47 19.02
CA GLY A 47 -5.89 -23.21 19.71
C GLY A 47 -5.79 -22.08 18.70
N THR A 48 -6.78 -21.19 18.68
CA THR A 48 -6.64 -19.88 18.07
C THR A 48 -5.36 -19.22 18.57
N CYS A 49 -4.38 -18.97 17.69
CA CYS A 49 -3.15 -18.30 18.05
C CYS A 49 -3.48 -16.93 18.65
N HIS A 50 -3.40 -16.81 19.97
CA HIS A 50 -3.58 -15.56 20.67
C HIS A 50 -2.31 -14.74 20.51
N SER A 51 -2.35 -13.73 19.62
CA SER A 51 -1.23 -12.81 19.50
C SER A 51 -0.99 -12.14 20.85
N LEU A 52 0.27 -12.14 21.29
CA LEU A 52 0.68 -11.48 22.54
C LEU A 52 0.36 -9.98 22.50
N ILE A 53 0.25 -9.42 21.29
CA ILE A 53 -0.05 -8.02 21.02
C ILE A 53 -1.25 -7.96 20.08
N ASP A 54 -2.28 -7.24 20.48
CA ASP A 54 -3.35 -6.83 19.56
C ASP A 54 -2.89 -5.55 18.84
N MET A 55 -2.63 -5.66 17.54
CA MET A 55 -2.15 -4.55 16.72
C MET A 55 -3.15 -3.40 16.64
N ASN A 56 -4.45 -3.65 16.80
CA ASN A 56 -5.47 -2.59 16.86
C ASN A 56 -5.33 -1.76 18.14
N LEU A 57 -5.23 -2.49 19.24
CA LEU A 57 -5.07 -1.91 20.56
C LEU A 57 -3.75 -1.14 20.65
N PHE A 58 -2.67 -1.71 20.07
CA PHE A 58 -1.39 -1.06 19.96
C PHE A 58 -1.46 0.24 19.13
N LEU A 59 -2.15 0.23 17.97
CA LEU A 59 -2.36 1.42 17.15
C LEU A 59 -3.01 2.54 17.97
N HIS A 60 -4.12 2.24 18.67
CA HIS A 60 -4.82 3.19 19.53
C HIS A 60 -3.94 3.71 20.66
N TYR A 61 -3.21 2.84 21.37
CA TYR A 61 -2.33 3.25 22.45
C TYR A 61 -1.11 4.04 21.97
N SER A 62 -0.64 3.78 20.75
CA SER A 62 0.48 4.51 20.12
C SER A 62 0.15 5.98 19.81
N LEU A 63 -1.14 6.35 19.86
CA LEU A 63 -1.59 7.72 19.67
C LEU A 63 -1.21 8.64 20.85
N ILE A 64 -1.15 8.09 22.07
CA ILE A 64 -0.73 8.84 23.26
C ILE A 64 0.72 9.32 23.13
N PRO A 65 1.73 8.45 22.90
CA PRO A 65 3.11 8.89 22.72
C PRO A 65 3.27 9.72 21.44
N SER A 66 2.49 9.47 20.38
CA SER A 66 2.59 10.27 19.16
C SER A 66 2.20 11.74 19.41
N VAL A 67 1.07 11.99 20.06
CA VAL A 67 0.63 13.34 20.43
C VAL A 67 1.62 14.01 21.38
N LEU A 68 2.15 13.29 22.37
CA LEU A 68 3.17 13.81 23.28
C LEU A 68 4.44 14.24 22.54
N ILE A 69 4.93 13.43 21.59
CA ILE A 69 6.11 13.77 20.78
C ILE A 69 5.82 15.01 19.93
N ILE A 70 4.65 15.09 19.30
CA ILE A 70 4.25 16.25 18.49
C ILE A 70 4.24 17.52 19.34
N LEU A 71 3.71 17.44 20.56
CA LEU A 71 3.71 18.56 21.51
C LEU A 71 5.13 18.97 21.89
N VAL A 72 5.99 18.02 22.28
CA VAL A 72 7.40 18.28 22.63
C VAL A 72 8.14 18.96 21.48
N LEU A 73 8.01 18.41 20.26
CA LEU A 73 8.62 19.02 19.08
C LEU A 73 8.03 20.41 18.79
N SER A 74 6.74 20.61 19.01
CA SER A 74 6.10 21.92 18.83
C SER A 74 6.59 22.99 19.82
N PHE A 75 6.92 22.59 21.05
CA PHE A 75 7.56 23.48 22.03
C PHE A 75 8.98 23.87 21.66
N LEU A 76 9.71 22.95 21.01
CA LEU A 76 11.08 23.16 20.55
C LEU A 76 11.14 24.00 19.28
N GLU A 77 10.12 23.91 18.42
CA GLU A 77 10.05 24.64 17.17
C GLU A 77 9.60 26.09 17.39
N ARG A 78 10.34 27.03 16.78
CA ARG A 78 10.03 28.47 16.86
C ARG A 78 9.21 28.91 15.65
N ARG A 79 8.10 29.61 15.88
CA ARG A 79 7.26 30.18 14.81
C ARG A 79 8.03 31.27 14.06
N SER A 80 8.05 31.16 12.73
CA SER A 80 8.67 32.16 11.84
C SER A 80 7.92 33.51 11.85
N LYS A 81 6.61 33.53 12.12
CA LYS A 81 5.81 34.76 12.27
C LYS A 81 5.32 34.91 13.70
N ARG A 82 5.79 35.97 14.39
CA ARG A 82 5.33 36.34 15.73
C ARG A 82 3.86 36.76 15.69
N LYS A 83 3.04 36.23 16.60
CA LYS A 83 1.66 36.67 16.80
C LYS A 83 1.62 37.73 17.90
N LYS A 84 0.56 38.55 17.90
CA LYS A 84 0.33 39.59 18.93
C LYS A 84 0.29 39.01 20.36
N ILE A 85 -0.14 37.75 20.50
CA ILE A 85 -0.17 36.97 21.77
C ILE A 85 1.24 36.73 22.34
N ASP A 86 2.27 36.64 21.48
CA ASP A 86 3.65 36.43 21.93
C ASP A 86 4.22 37.68 22.66
N ASN A 87 3.57 38.85 22.51
CA ASN A 87 3.90 40.06 23.27
C ASN A 87 3.21 40.12 24.65
N GLU A 88 2.11 39.37 24.87
CA GLU A 88 1.39 39.36 26.15
C GLU A 88 1.90 38.27 27.11
N LEU A 89 2.28 37.10 26.59
CA LEU A 89 3.00 36.08 27.37
C LEU A 89 4.50 36.16 27.07
N LEU A 90 5.21 36.98 27.85
CA LEU A 90 6.66 37.20 27.75
C LEU A 90 7.48 35.89 27.78
N HIS A 91 6.94 34.84 28.40
CA HIS A 91 7.60 33.55 28.55
C HIS A 91 7.62 32.70 27.27
N LEU A 92 6.81 33.04 26.27
CA LEU A 92 6.61 32.19 25.10
C LEU A 92 7.52 32.49 23.91
N ASP A 93 8.20 33.64 23.80
CA ASP A 93 9.22 33.98 22.76
C ASP A 93 9.01 33.40 21.32
N GLY A 94 7.75 33.28 20.88
CA GLY A 94 7.38 32.67 19.59
C GLY A 94 7.44 31.14 19.51
N ARG A 95 7.52 30.42 20.63
CA ARG A 95 7.44 28.94 20.75
C ARG A 95 5.98 28.47 20.54
N PHE A 96 5.77 27.15 20.35
CA PHE A 96 4.61 26.53 19.69
C PHE A 96 4.58 26.70 18.16
N GLY A 97 5.68 26.32 17.50
CA GLY A 97 5.67 26.08 16.06
C GLY A 97 5.03 24.73 15.76
N PHE A 98 4.06 24.67 14.85
CA PHE A 98 3.63 23.37 14.33
C PHE A 98 4.69 22.86 13.36
N VAL A 99 5.34 21.74 13.72
CA VAL A 99 6.34 21.13 12.84
C VAL A 99 5.64 20.70 11.56
N ILE A 100 6.15 21.10 10.40
CA ILE A 100 5.59 20.64 9.14
C ILE A 100 6.23 19.27 8.86
N PRO A 101 5.47 18.15 8.94
CA PRO A 101 6.04 16.81 8.81
C PRO A 101 6.58 16.56 7.40
N LEU A 102 6.11 17.34 6.43
CA LEU A 102 6.47 17.19 5.02
C LEU A 102 6.29 18.53 4.30
N ASP A 103 7.40 19.22 4.00
CA ASP A 103 7.36 20.26 2.98
C ASP A 103 7.31 19.60 1.60
N LEU A 104 6.10 19.50 1.07
CA LEU A 104 5.84 18.86 -0.20
C LEU A 104 6.31 19.70 -1.42
N ILE A 105 6.67 20.96 -1.19
CA ILE A 105 7.20 21.91 -2.18
C ILE A 105 8.73 21.99 -2.04
N GLY A 106 9.21 21.75 -0.82
CA GLY A 106 10.61 21.80 -0.40
C GLY A 106 11.52 20.82 -1.13
N ASN A 107 12.73 21.31 -1.39
CA ASN A 107 13.74 20.61 -2.16
C ASN A 107 14.70 19.86 -1.21
N PHE A 108 14.17 19.10 -0.24
CA PHE A 108 14.94 18.46 0.84
C PHE A 108 16.10 17.58 0.32
N ASN A 109 17.17 17.46 1.12
CA ASN A 109 18.34 16.62 0.80
C ASN A 109 18.08 15.11 0.99
N ASN A 110 17.16 14.70 1.87
CA ASN A 110 16.92 13.30 2.25
C ASN A 110 15.58 12.74 1.73
N ARG A 111 15.37 12.76 0.42
CA ARG A 111 14.06 12.47 -0.22
C ARG A 111 13.64 11.01 -0.12
N TRP A 112 14.62 10.12 -0.21
CA TRP A 112 14.40 8.67 -0.10
C TRP A 112 13.89 8.29 1.29
N THR A 113 14.36 8.96 2.34
CA THR A 113 13.90 8.72 3.72
C THR A 113 12.40 8.95 3.87
N PHE A 114 11.84 9.98 3.22
CA PHE A 114 10.39 10.17 3.20
C PHE A 114 9.66 9.06 2.45
N GLY A 115 10.23 8.56 1.36
CA GLY A 115 9.68 7.40 0.64
C GLY A 115 9.62 6.15 1.52
N PHE A 116 10.68 5.86 2.28
CA PHE A 116 10.68 4.75 3.23
C PHE A 116 9.73 4.98 4.42
N ALA A 117 9.57 6.21 4.90
CA ALA A 117 8.55 6.52 5.91
C ALA A 117 7.12 6.29 5.41
N PHE A 118 6.82 6.64 4.15
CA PHE A 118 5.56 6.26 3.52
C PHE A 118 5.42 4.74 3.36
N GLY A 119 6.51 4.05 3.05
CA GLY A 119 6.53 2.59 2.94
C GLY A 119 6.27 1.85 4.25
N ALA A 120 6.77 2.37 5.38
CA ALA A 120 6.49 1.81 6.70
C ALA A 120 5.00 1.86 7.04
N MET A 121 4.28 2.90 6.60
CA MET A 121 2.81 3.00 6.77
C MET A 121 2.00 2.17 5.78
N ALA A 122 2.59 1.75 4.65
CA ALA A 122 1.84 1.24 3.50
C ALA A 122 0.97 0.03 3.85
N TYR A 123 1.51 -0.94 4.57
CA TYR A 123 0.79 -2.13 5.00
C TYR A 123 -0.39 -1.77 5.92
N THR A 124 -0.16 -1.00 6.99
CA THR A 124 -1.21 -0.60 7.95
C THR A 124 -2.38 0.17 7.32
N ILE A 125 -2.13 0.90 6.23
CA ILE A 125 -3.19 1.60 5.48
C ILE A 125 -3.95 0.63 4.57
N MET A 126 -3.27 -0.35 3.99
CA MET A 126 -3.89 -1.35 3.11
C MET A 126 -4.74 -2.37 3.88
N SER A 127 -4.35 -2.73 5.12
CA SER A 127 -5.09 -3.65 5.99
C SER A 127 -6.20 -2.98 6.81
N LEU A 128 -6.51 -1.69 6.56
CA LEU A 128 -7.43 -0.92 7.41
C LEU A 128 -8.87 -1.49 7.44
N GLU A 129 -9.28 -2.17 6.37
CA GLU A 129 -10.61 -2.76 6.26
C GLU A 129 -10.82 -3.94 7.21
N GLU A 130 -9.77 -4.69 7.53
CA GLU A 130 -9.82 -5.84 8.46
C GLU A 130 -10.07 -5.39 9.90
N TYR A 131 -9.77 -4.13 10.22
CA TYR A 131 -9.89 -3.57 11.56
C TYR A 131 -11.29 -3.00 11.88
N LEU A 132 -12.22 -2.96 10.92
CA LEU A 132 -13.59 -2.52 11.20
C LEU A 132 -14.46 -3.66 11.75
N PRO A 133 -15.35 -3.38 12.73
CA PRO A 133 -16.27 -4.39 13.23
C PRO A 133 -17.18 -4.92 12.12
N HIS A 134 -17.45 -6.23 12.16
CA HIS A 134 -18.37 -6.87 11.24
C HIS A 134 -19.81 -6.41 11.51
N GLY A 135 -20.54 -5.99 10.47
CA GLY A 135 -21.96 -5.60 10.57
C GLY A 135 -22.28 -4.11 10.55
N LEU A 136 -21.30 -3.21 10.31
CA LEU A 136 -21.58 -1.78 10.15
C LEU A 136 -22.31 -1.47 8.82
N PRO A 137 -23.30 -0.56 8.82
CA PRO A 137 -23.89 -0.05 7.58
C PRO A 137 -22.86 0.70 6.74
N GLY A 138 -23.00 0.66 5.40
CA GLY A 138 -21.96 1.15 4.47
C GLY A 138 -21.51 2.60 4.67
N TRP A 139 -22.41 3.50 5.08
CA TRP A 139 -22.06 4.90 5.40
C TRP A 139 -21.17 5.00 6.66
N ALA A 140 -21.38 4.12 7.64
CA ALA A 140 -20.60 4.10 8.88
C ALA A 140 -19.23 3.46 8.65
N LYS A 141 -19.13 2.47 7.75
CA LYS A 141 -17.86 1.91 7.30
C LYS A 141 -16.95 2.97 6.68
N ALA A 142 -17.51 3.85 5.84
CA ALA A 142 -16.74 4.95 5.24
C ALA A 142 -16.19 5.95 6.29
N ILE A 143 -16.98 6.27 7.32
CA ILE A 143 -16.54 7.13 8.42
C ILE A 143 -15.47 6.42 9.26
N GLY A 144 -15.65 5.13 9.57
CA GLY A 144 -14.66 4.34 10.31
C GLY A 144 -13.32 4.26 9.59
N LEU A 145 -13.32 4.02 8.27
CA LEU A 145 -12.10 4.05 7.45
C LEU A 145 -11.44 5.43 7.45
N LEU A 146 -12.21 6.52 7.42
CA LEU A 146 -11.65 7.87 7.48
C LEU A 146 -10.98 8.14 8.84
N VAL A 147 -11.63 7.75 9.93
CA VAL A 147 -11.09 7.88 11.29
C VAL A 147 -9.84 7.02 11.47
N GLY A 148 -9.88 5.76 11.04
CA GLY A 148 -8.72 4.86 11.10
C GLY A 148 -7.54 5.37 10.26
N ALA A 149 -7.79 5.88 9.05
CA ALA A 149 -6.72 6.46 8.23
C ALA A 149 -6.12 7.72 8.87
N PHE A 150 -6.95 8.53 9.54
CA PHE A 150 -6.48 9.69 10.30
C PHE A 150 -5.65 9.27 11.51
N GLU A 151 -6.08 8.22 12.21
CA GLU A 151 -5.37 7.65 13.35
C GLU A 151 -3.99 7.11 12.96
N VAL A 152 -3.92 6.26 11.93
CA VAL A 152 -2.65 5.78 11.37
C VAL A 152 -1.76 6.96 10.97
N GLY A 153 -2.33 7.97 10.30
CA GLY A 153 -1.62 9.18 9.93
C GLY A 153 -1.01 9.93 11.12
N LEU A 154 -1.75 10.04 12.24
CA LEU A 154 -1.27 10.65 13.48
C LEU A 154 -0.23 9.81 14.19
N SER A 155 -0.39 8.48 14.22
CA SER A 155 0.56 7.58 14.87
C SER A 155 1.92 7.60 14.18
N TYR A 156 1.96 7.66 12.85
CA TYR A 156 3.23 7.74 12.13
C TYR A 156 3.77 9.17 11.94
N TYR A 157 2.99 10.20 12.24
CA TYR A 157 3.39 11.61 12.14
C TYR A 157 4.73 11.93 12.86
N PRO A 158 5.00 11.46 14.10
CA PRO A 158 6.25 11.73 14.81
C PRO A 158 7.49 11.32 14.02
N ILE A 159 7.43 10.22 13.25
CA ILE A 159 8.55 9.76 12.41
C ILE A 159 8.89 10.82 11.37
N PHE A 160 7.87 11.40 10.72
CA PHE A 160 8.05 12.47 9.75
C PHE A 160 8.54 13.77 10.40
N ALA A 161 7.95 14.17 11.52
CA ALA A 161 8.33 15.39 12.24
C ALA A 161 9.77 15.33 12.76
N CYS A 162 10.22 14.17 13.24
CA CYS A 162 11.60 13.96 13.69
C CYS A 162 12.63 14.06 12.54
N LEU A 163 12.21 13.78 11.31
CA LEU A 163 13.06 13.93 10.12
C LEU A 163 13.15 15.38 9.62
N THR A 164 12.15 16.22 9.91
CA THR A 164 12.09 17.61 9.44
C THR A 164 12.49 18.65 10.47
N THR A 165 12.49 18.31 11.76
CA THR A 165 12.75 19.28 12.84
C THR A 165 14.13 19.95 12.70
N ASP A 166 14.18 21.24 13.04
CA ASP A 166 15.42 22.01 13.11
C ASP A 166 16.31 21.54 14.28
N SER A 167 15.71 20.97 15.33
CA SER A 167 16.43 20.44 16.49
C SER A 167 16.95 19.02 16.25
N GLN A 168 17.96 18.88 15.37
CA GLN A 168 18.45 17.58 14.88
C GLN A 168 18.81 16.58 16.01
N MET A 169 19.38 17.02 17.13
CA MET A 169 19.70 16.14 18.28
C MET A 169 18.44 15.48 18.86
N VAL A 170 17.45 16.29 19.25
CA VAL A 170 16.23 15.83 19.92
C VAL A 170 15.39 15.00 18.95
N GLY A 171 15.23 15.47 17.71
CA GLY A 171 14.54 14.71 16.66
C GLY A 171 15.18 13.35 16.38
N SER A 172 16.52 13.26 16.39
CA SER A 172 17.21 11.98 16.15
C SER A 172 16.99 10.98 17.29
N VAL A 173 17.06 11.42 18.55
CA VAL A 173 16.87 10.54 19.72
C VAL A 173 15.42 10.06 19.82
N ILE A 174 14.47 11.00 19.76
CA ILE A 174 13.04 10.66 19.87
C ILE A 174 12.60 9.80 18.67
N GLY A 175 13.02 10.17 17.45
CA GLY A 175 12.71 9.42 16.24
C GLY A 175 13.30 8.01 16.27
N PHE A 176 14.53 7.83 16.74
CA PHE A 176 15.15 6.53 16.93
C PHE A 176 14.38 5.65 17.91
N LEU A 177 14.08 6.16 19.11
CA LEU A 177 13.35 5.40 20.13
C LEU A 177 11.95 5.00 19.64
N TYR A 178 11.23 5.95 19.02
CA TYR A 178 9.89 5.69 18.52
C TYR A 178 9.88 4.66 17.40
N THR A 179 10.77 4.79 16.40
CA THR A 179 10.88 3.80 15.32
C THR A 179 11.36 2.44 15.78
N LEU A 180 12.23 2.38 16.81
CA LEU A 180 12.68 1.13 17.39
C LEU A 180 11.54 0.38 18.11
N ILE A 181 10.65 1.10 18.79
CA ILE A 181 9.44 0.52 19.41
C ILE A 181 8.55 -0.09 18.33
N TRP A 182 8.24 0.66 17.28
CA TRP A 182 7.46 0.16 16.13
C TRP A 182 8.10 -1.09 15.51
N PHE A 183 9.41 -1.05 15.25
CA PHE A 183 10.13 -2.20 14.72
C PHE A 183 10.04 -3.43 15.65
N THR A 184 10.26 -3.24 16.95
CA THR A 184 10.23 -4.34 17.92
C THR A 184 8.84 -4.96 18.01
N VAL A 185 7.79 -4.13 18.05
CA VAL A 185 6.41 -4.60 18.11
C VAL A 185 6.04 -5.37 16.85
N THR A 186 6.39 -4.86 15.67
CA THR A 186 6.15 -5.58 14.41
C THR A 186 6.89 -6.91 14.36
N VAL A 187 8.14 -6.98 14.82
CA VAL A 187 8.88 -8.26 14.88
C VAL A 187 8.23 -9.23 15.87
N VAL A 188 7.79 -8.76 17.03
CA VAL A 188 7.09 -9.60 18.03
C VAL A 188 5.78 -10.13 17.46
N ASP A 189 4.99 -9.29 16.78
CA ASP A 189 3.73 -9.71 16.17
C ASP A 189 3.95 -10.82 15.12
N ILE A 190 4.91 -10.61 14.21
CA ILE A 190 5.28 -11.59 13.18
C ILE A 190 5.79 -12.91 13.79
N THR A 191 6.58 -12.84 14.86
CA THR A 191 7.19 -14.04 15.47
C THR A 191 6.26 -14.82 16.39
N THR A 192 5.25 -14.17 16.98
CA THR A 192 4.33 -14.81 17.93
C THR A 192 3.23 -15.59 17.22
N CYS A 193 2.64 -15.03 16.17
CA CYS A 193 1.56 -15.68 15.41
C CYS A 193 1.77 -15.51 13.90
N PRO A 194 2.68 -16.30 13.31
CA PRO A 194 2.99 -16.28 11.88
C PRO A 194 1.92 -16.95 11.01
N ASP A 195 1.07 -17.80 11.60
CA ASP A 195 0.15 -18.66 10.87
C ASP A 195 -1.03 -17.90 10.27
N GLY A 196 -1.13 -17.96 8.94
CA GLY A 196 -2.29 -17.58 8.16
C GLY A 196 -3.05 -18.80 7.65
N TYR A 197 -4.36 -18.66 7.48
CA TYR A 197 -5.26 -19.73 7.08
C TYR A 197 -5.00 -20.25 5.64
N ILE A 198 -4.32 -19.46 4.79
CA ILE A 198 -4.22 -19.71 3.34
C ILE A 198 -2.77 -20.02 2.91
N LEU A 199 -1.81 -19.26 3.41
CA LEU A 199 -0.37 -19.44 3.10
C LEU A 199 0.42 -20.11 4.23
N GLY A 200 -0.24 -20.46 5.35
CA GLY A 200 0.40 -21.01 6.53
C GLY A 200 1.30 -19.98 7.22
N TYR A 201 2.39 -20.45 7.82
CA TYR A 201 3.39 -19.68 8.57
C TYR A 201 3.98 -18.45 7.85
N LEU A 202 3.93 -18.40 6.51
CA LEU A 202 4.59 -17.34 5.74
C LEU A 202 3.67 -16.17 5.38
N GLU A 203 2.37 -16.26 5.64
CA GLU A 203 1.39 -15.29 5.15
C GLU A 203 1.67 -13.88 5.67
N LYS A 204 1.62 -13.68 7.00
CA LYS A 204 1.88 -12.37 7.60
C LYS A 204 3.28 -11.85 7.31
N VAL A 205 4.27 -12.75 7.30
CA VAL A 205 5.67 -12.40 6.99
C VAL A 205 5.76 -11.78 5.60
N ILE A 206 5.16 -12.43 4.58
CA ILE A 206 5.23 -11.98 3.18
C ILE A 206 4.60 -10.60 3.00
N PHE A 207 3.46 -10.34 3.66
CA PHE A 207 2.77 -9.06 3.55
C PHE A 207 3.48 -7.91 4.26
N GLU A 208 4.04 -8.14 5.44
CA GLU A 208 4.63 -7.09 6.28
C GLU A 208 6.12 -6.82 6.00
N TRP A 209 6.83 -7.77 5.39
CA TRP A 209 8.27 -7.66 5.14
C TRP A 209 8.71 -6.35 4.47
N PRO A 210 8.01 -5.80 3.44
CA PRO A 210 8.41 -4.54 2.83
C PRO A 210 8.34 -3.35 3.80
N SER A 211 7.33 -3.31 4.67
CA SER A 211 7.19 -2.29 5.72
C SER A 211 8.24 -2.48 6.81
N LEU A 212 8.57 -3.72 7.16
CA LEU A 212 9.66 -4.04 8.09
C LEU A 212 11.03 -3.56 7.57
N LEU A 213 11.33 -3.80 6.29
CA LEU A 213 12.54 -3.29 5.64
C LEU A 213 12.61 -1.75 5.66
N CYS A 214 11.47 -1.09 5.48
CA CYS A 214 11.39 0.37 5.60
C CYS A 214 11.69 0.84 7.03
N LEU A 215 11.16 0.16 8.05
CA LEU A 215 11.44 0.45 9.46
C LEU A 215 12.92 0.27 9.80
N VAL A 216 13.55 -0.82 9.36
CA VAL A 216 15.00 -1.06 9.55
C VAL A 216 15.82 0.08 8.95
N PHE A 217 15.49 0.50 7.73
CA PHE A 217 16.15 1.64 7.08
C PHE A 217 15.99 2.94 7.90
N LEU A 218 14.80 3.20 8.44
CA LEU A 218 14.53 4.40 9.26
C LEU A 218 15.33 4.38 10.57
N VAL A 219 15.37 3.24 11.27
CA VAL A 219 16.18 3.07 12.49
C VAL A 219 17.65 3.37 12.20
N GLY A 220 18.20 2.78 11.13
CA GLY A 220 19.57 3.05 10.69
C GLY A 220 19.79 4.52 10.32
N ARG A 221 18.79 5.18 9.73
CA ARG A 221 18.87 6.60 9.37
C ARG A 221 18.89 7.50 10.59
N PHE A 222 18.03 7.27 11.57
CA PHE A 222 18.01 8.04 12.83
C PHE A 222 19.30 7.84 13.61
N PHE A 223 19.83 6.62 13.64
CA PHE A 223 21.14 6.34 14.24
C PHE A 223 22.26 7.10 13.55
N HIS A 224 22.29 7.14 12.21
CA HIS A 224 23.25 7.95 11.47
C HIS A 224 23.07 9.46 11.75
N MET A 225 21.84 9.96 11.85
CA MET A 225 21.60 11.38 12.19
C MET A 225 22.11 11.71 13.58
N PHE A 226 21.92 10.81 14.54
CA PHE A 226 22.44 10.93 15.90
C PHE A 226 23.97 10.97 15.94
N ILE A 227 24.65 10.03 15.26
CA ILE A 227 26.12 10.05 15.14
C ILE A 227 26.61 11.36 14.52
N LYS A 228 25.96 11.83 13.45
CA LYS A 228 26.32 13.11 12.81
C LYS A 228 26.22 14.27 13.81
N CYS A 229 25.13 14.33 14.59
CA CYS A 229 24.95 15.37 15.60
C CYS A 229 26.04 15.32 16.68
N ILE A 230 26.41 14.13 17.16
CA ILE A 230 27.51 13.97 18.11
C ILE A 230 28.83 14.44 17.52
N ARG A 231 29.15 14.06 16.27
CA ARG A 231 30.40 14.48 15.60
C ARG A 231 30.50 15.99 15.44
N ILE A 232 29.39 16.65 15.12
CA ILE A 232 29.32 18.12 15.04
C ILE A 232 29.52 18.73 16.44
N HIS A 233 28.88 18.17 17.47
CA HIS A 233 29.02 18.67 18.84
C HIS A 233 30.44 18.49 19.40
N LEU A 234 31.13 17.41 18.99
CA LEU A 234 32.54 17.16 19.29
C LEU A 234 33.51 18.02 18.45
N GLY A 235 33.02 18.88 17.55
CA GLY A 235 33.84 19.73 16.70
C GLY A 235 34.60 18.99 15.58
N ALA A 236 34.26 17.73 15.32
CA ALA A 236 34.91 16.90 14.30
C ALA A 236 34.37 17.13 12.88
N ASP A 237 33.26 17.87 12.75
CA ASP A 237 32.65 18.23 11.47
C ASP A 237 32.11 19.66 11.53
N ILE A 238 32.30 20.43 10.45
CA ILE A 238 31.82 21.82 10.37
C ILE A 238 30.33 21.78 10.05
N GLN A 239 29.51 22.54 10.78
CA GLN A 239 28.07 22.65 10.58
C GLN A 239 27.75 23.25 9.20
N ASN A 240 27.74 22.41 8.16
CA ASN A 240 27.50 22.79 6.76
C ASN A 240 25.99 22.91 6.43
N ASP A 241 25.15 23.00 7.46
CA ASP A 241 23.67 23.06 7.40
C ASP A 241 23.15 24.49 7.58
N GLU A 242 23.89 25.53 7.16
CA GLU A 242 23.20 26.75 6.74
C GLU A 242 22.27 26.32 5.62
N LYS A 243 20.96 26.45 5.84
CA LYS A 243 19.91 26.39 4.80
C LYS A 243 20.25 27.46 3.76
N CYS A 244 21.22 27.17 2.89
CA CYS A 244 21.70 28.08 1.89
C CYS A 244 20.50 28.40 1.02
N PHE A 245 20.10 29.67 1.00
CA PHE A 245 18.90 30.17 0.33
C PHE A 245 18.84 29.71 -1.15
N LEU A 246 20.01 29.43 -1.74
CA LEU A 246 20.15 28.81 -3.04
C LEU A 246 20.91 27.48 -2.92
N GLN A 247 20.24 26.37 -3.25
CA GLN A 247 20.90 25.06 -3.21
C GLN A 247 21.97 24.95 -4.30
N LYS A 248 23.10 24.27 -4.00
CA LYS A 248 24.24 24.13 -4.92
C LYS A 248 23.85 23.70 -6.35
N HIS A 249 22.87 22.81 -6.49
CA HIS A 249 22.40 22.36 -7.80
C HIS A 249 21.57 23.41 -8.55
N GLN A 250 20.86 24.29 -7.85
CA GLN A 250 20.13 25.42 -8.47
C GLN A 250 21.13 26.46 -8.96
N ALA A 251 22.16 26.76 -8.16
CA ALA A 251 23.26 27.62 -8.59
C ALA A 251 23.99 27.04 -9.81
N GLU A 252 24.22 25.73 -9.84
CA GLU A 252 24.83 25.05 -10.98
C GLU A 252 23.91 25.04 -12.21
N HIS A 253 22.60 24.89 -12.02
CA HIS A 253 21.62 24.99 -13.11
C HIS A 253 21.68 26.36 -13.79
N VAL A 254 21.65 27.44 -12.98
CA VAL A 254 21.77 28.82 -13.48
C VAL A 254 23.11 29.04 -14.16
N LYS A 255 24.22 28.55 -13.58
CA LYS A 255 25.54 28.61 -14.21
C LYS A 255 25.55 27.94 -15.59
N ARG A 256 24.91 26.79 -15.75
CA ARG A 256 24.79 26.09 -17.04
C ARG A 256 23.92 26.82 -18.05
N LEU A 257 22.87 27.52 -17.61
CA LEU A 257 22.03 28.35 -18.48
C LEU A 257 22.83 29.48 -19.15
N PHE A 258 23.81 30.05 -18.45
CA PHE A 258 24.70 31.08 -18.99
C PHE A 258 25.94 30.53 -19.73
N GLN A 259 26.16 29.21 -19.70
CA GLN A 259 27.27 28.56 -20.41
C GLN A 259 26.83 28.10 -21.81
N LYS A 260 27.76 28.13 -22.77
CA LYS A 260 27.52 27.60 -24.11
C LYS A 260 27.24 26.10 -24.03
N PRO A 261 26.17 25.57 -24.67
CA PRO A 261 25.84 24.16 -24.61
C PRO A 261 26.99 23.33 -25.18
N THR A 262 27.56 22.45 -24.35
CA THR A 262 28.52 21.45 -24.81
C THR A 262 27.77 20.36 -25.58
N LEU A 263 28.21 20.08 -26.80
CA LEU A 263 27.69 19.00 -27.64
C LEU A 263 28.16 17.65 -27.08
N GLU A 264 27.49 17.17 -26.04
CA GLU A 264 27.75 15.83 -25.50
C GLU A 264 27.13 14.77 -26.42
N ARG A 265 27.97 13.84 -26.90
CA ARG A 265 27.54 12.70 -27.71
C ARG A 265 26.82 11.69 -26.82
N LYS A 266 25.50 11.85 -26.67
CA LYS A 266 24.66 10.95 -25.86
C LYS A 266 24.47 9.59 -26.51
N ASN A 267 24.62 8.52 -25.72
CA ASN A 267 24.33 7.13 -26.12
C ASN A 267 22.84 6.95 -26.47
N TRP A 268 22.51 5.91 -27.25
CA TRP A 268 21.12 5.60 -27.64
C TRP A 268 20.18 5.48 -26.42
N PHE A 269 20.63 4.82 -25.36
CA PHE A 269 19.89 4.71 -24.09
C PHE A 269 19.64 6.08 -23.43
N GLN A 270 20.65 6.95 -23.44
CA GLN A 270 20.51 8.31 -22.90
C GLN A 270 19.59 9.19 -23.75
N ARG A 271 19.53 8.94 -25.07
CA ARG A 271 18.61 9.66 -25.97
C ARG A 271 17.16 9.20 -25.83
N LYS A 272 16.94 7.89 -25.66
CA LYS A 272 15.59 7.30 -25.76
C LYS A 272 14.93 6.99 -24.41
N ILE A 273 15.69 6.61 -23.40
CA ILE A 273 15.16 6.10 -22.12
C ILE A 273 15.41 7.06 -20.96
N TYR A 274 16.65 7.53 -20.77
CA TYR A 274 16.95 8.39 -19.62
C TYR A 274 18.10 9.36 -19.85
N THR A 275 17.80 10.65 -20.00
CA THR A 275 18.81 11.72 -19.95
C THR A 275 19.15 11.99 -18.47
N TRP A 276 20.34 11.57 -18.03
CA TRP A 276 20.86 11.94 -16.71
C TRP A 276 21.10 13.46 -16.69
N ASP A 277 20.61 14.14 -15.66
CA ASP A 277 20.78 15.57 -15.47
C ASP A 277 21.05 15.84 -13.99
N PRO A 278 22.29 16.21 -13.63
CA PRO A 278 22.66 16.44 -12.24
C PRO A 278 21.93 17.65 -11.62
N CYS A 279 21.42 18.56 -12.44
CA CYS A 279 20.75 19.77 -11.97
C CYS A 279 19.26 19.53 -11.69
N PHE A 280 18.67 18.46 -12.23
CA PHE A 280 17.26 18.15 -12.02
C PHE A 280 17.07 17.18 -10.85
N ARG A 281 16.18 17.55 -9.94
CA ARG A 281 16.00 16.86 -8.66
C ARG A 281 14.49 16.68 -8.42
N PHE A 282 14.00 15.44 -8.39
CA PHE A 282 12.57 15.13 -8.22
C PHE A 282 12.05 15.54 -6.84
N PRO A 283 10.90 16.20 -6.71
CA PRO A 283 10.36 16.59 -5.40
C PRO A 283 10.09 15.35 -4.54
N SER A 284 10.17 15.50 -3.21
CA SER A 284 9.97 14.41 -2.25
C SER A 284 8.60 13.74 -2.43
N ARG A 285 7.56 14.50 -2.81
CA ARG A 285 6.24 13.95 -3.11
C ARG A 285 6.28 12.91 -4.24
N MET A 286 6.93 13.21 -5.37
CA MET A 286 6.98 12.28 -6.51
C MET A 286 7.75 11.01 -6.19
N ILE A 287 8.86 11.13 -5.44
CA ILE A 287 9.63 9.96 -4.99
C ILE A 287 8.79 9.15 -3.99
N GLY A 288 8.18 9.81 -3.00
CA GLY A 288 7.33 9.18 -2.00
C GLY A 288 6.16 8.43 -2.64
N THR A 289 5.47 9.04 -3.60
CA THR A 289 4.37 8.37 -4.32
C THR A 289 4.84 7.18 -5.15
N THR A 290 6.03 7.26 -5.74
CA THR A 290 6.59 6.15 -6.53
C THR A 290 6.92 4.97 -5.62
N VAL A 291 7.65 5.21 -4.53
CA VAL A 291 7.98 4.17 -3.54
C VAL A 291 6.72 3.56 -2.96
N LEU A 292 5.77 4.40 -2.53
CA LEU A 292 4.48 3.95 -2.02
C LEU A 292 3.71 3.12 -3.05
N SER A 293 3.66 3.56 -4.32
CA SER A 293 2.96 2.81 -5.38
C SER A 293 3.57 1.43 -5.64
N LEU A 294 4.90 1.29 -5.57
CA LEU A 294 5.58 0.01 -5.76
C LEU A 294 5.31 -0.94 -4.58
N LEU A 295 5.31 -0.42 -3.36
CA LEU A 295 4.99 -1.20 -2.16
C LEU A 295 3.53 -1.64 -2.12
N CYS A 296 2.60 -0.72 -2.40
CA CYS A 296 1.18 -1.06 -2.50
C CYS A 296 0.92 -2.06 -3.64
N LEU A 297 1.62 -1.95 -4.78
CA LEU A 297 1.51 -2.93 -5.86
C LEU A 297 1.98 -4.33 -5.41
N TYR A 298 3.08 -4.42 -4.66
CA TYR A 298 3.55 -5.69 -4.10
C TYR A 298 2.53 -6.31 -3.14
N ILE A 299 1.98 -5.50 -2.21
CA ILE A 299 0.95 -5.97 -1.26
C ILE A 299 -0.28 -6.48 -2.04
N PHE A 300 -0.71 -5.75 -3.07
CA PHE A 300 -1.85 -6.13 -3.88
C PHE A 300 -1.63 -7.42 -4.68
N ILE A 301 -0.44 -7.61 -5.26
CA ILE A 301 -0.07 -8.87 -5.93
C ILE A 301 -0.04 -10.04 -4.94
N SER A 302 0.44 -9.80 -3.72
CA SER A 302 0.47 -10.83 -2.67
C SER A 302 -0.95 -11.21 -2.21
N LEU A 303 -1.88 -10.24 -2.16
CA LEU A 303 -3.30 -10.48 -1.91
C LEU A 303 -3.93 -11.30 -3.04
N GLU A 304 -3.67 -10.92 -4.30
CA GLU A 304 -4.13 -11.70 -5.46
C GLU A 304 -3.62 -13.14 -5.44
N TYR A 305 -2.36 -13.36 -5.08
CA TYR A 305 -1.78 -14.69 -4.93
C TYR A 305 -2.50 -15.51 -3.83
N SER A 306 -2.82 -14.88 -2.71
CA SER A 306 -3.54 -15.51 -1.60
C SER A 306 -4.97 -15.90 -2.02
N ILE A 307 -5.67 -15.03 -2.75
CA ILE A 307 -6.99 -15.32 -3.31
C ILE A 307 -6.92 -16.48 -4.32
N HIS A 308 -5.91 -16.49 -5.20
CA HIS A 308 -5.71 -17.57 -6.15
C HIS A 308 -5.47 -18.92 -5.45
N ARG A 309 -4.66 -18.93 -4.39
CA ARG A 309 -4.44 -20.10 -3.54
C ARG A 309 -5.74 -20.60 -2.92
N ALA A 310 -6.51 -19.72 -2.28
CA ALA A 310 -7.82 -20.08 -1.71
C ALA A 310 -8.78 -20.66 -2.78
N LEU A 311 -8.81 -20.06 -3.97
CA LEU A 311 -9.60 -20.57 -5.09
C LEU A 311 -9.13 -21.96 -5.54
N SER A 312 -7.82 -22.19 -5.63
CA SER A 312 -7.26 -23.50 -6.00
C SER A 312 -7.59 -24.58 -4.96
N TYR A 313 -7.57 -24.25 -3.66
CA TYR A 313 -7.99 -25.16 -2.60
C TYR A 313 -9.48 -25.54 -2.72
N LEU A 314 -10.34 -24.56 -3.01
CA LEU A 314 -11.77 -24.82 -3.21
C LEU A 314 -12.02 -25.70 -4.43
N LEU A 315 -11.31 -25.48 -5.54
CA LEU A 315 -11.41 -26.30 -6.74
C LEU A 315 -10.97 -27.75 -6.49
N ASN A 316 -9.86 -27.95 -5.78
CA ASN A 316 -9.40 -29.29 -5.43
C ASN A 316 -10.38 -30.00 -4.47
N SER A 317 -10.97 -29.28 -3.52
CA SER A 317 -12.00 -29.85 -2.64
C SER A 317 -13.26 -30.28 -3.42
N LEU A 318 -13.66 -29.49 -4.43
CA LEU A 318 -14.75 -29.85 -5.33
C LEU A 318 -14.41 -31.09 -6.16
N GLU A 319 -13.15 -31.21 -6.62
CA GLU A 319 -12.65 -32.38 -7.33
C GLU A 319 -12.80 -33.65 -6.48
N THR A 320 -12.30 -33.62 -5.24
CA THR A 320 -12.42 -34.76 -4.30
C THR A 320 -13.88 -35.12 -4.00
N MET A 321 -14.76 -34.13 -3.85
CA MET A 321 -16.20 -34.37 -3.66
C MET A 321 -16.82 -35.08 -4.87
N LEU A 322 -16.45 -34.68 -6.09
CA LEU A 322 -16.91 -35.30 -7.33
C LEU A 322 -16.39 -36.73 -7.50
N GLU A 323 -15.16 -37.02 -7.10
CA GLU A 323 -14.61 -38.38 -7.09
C GLU A 323 -15.40 -39.31 -6.17
N LEU A 324 -15.84 -38.80 -5.01
CA LEU A 324 -16.63 -39.54 -4.02
C LEU A 324 -18.05 -39.88 -4.52
N LEU A 325 -18.61 -39.07 -5.41
CA LEU A 325 -19.95 -39.26 -6.00
C LEU A 325 -20.01 -40.41 -7.04
N GLY A 326 -18.88 -41.01 -7.39
CA GLY A 326 -18.78 -42.26 -8.15
C GLY A 326 -18.31 -42.11 -9.60
N PRO A 327 -18.05 -43.25 -10.29
CA PRO A 327 -17.32 -43.29 -11.57
C PRO A 327 -18.05 -42.61 -12.74
N SER A 328 -19.35 -42.31 -12.59
CA SER A 328 -20.13 -41.57 -13.58
C SER A 328 -19.61 -40.13 -13.79
N TYR A 329 -18.87 -39.58 -12.82
CA TYR A 329 -18.38 -38.21 -12.84
C TYR A 329 -16.88 -38.10 -13.22
N ASN A 330 -16.23 -39.20 -13.62
CA ASN A 330 -14.80 -39.20 -13.97
C ASN A 330 -14.48 -38.23 -15.12
N HIS A 331 -15.37 -38.08 -16.10
CA HIS A 331 -15.18 -37.12 -17.19
C HIS A 331 -15.25 -35.66 -16.71
N THR A 332 -16.14 -35.37 -15.76
CA THR A 332 -16.27 -34.01 -15.18
C THR A 332 -15.08 -33.68 -14.29
N VAL A 333 -14.58 -34.64 -13.50
CA VAL A 333 -13.35 -34.51 -12.70
C VAL A 333 -12.16 -34.16 -13.59
N TYR A 334 -11.93 -34.95 -14.65
CA TYR A 334 -10.84 -34.70 -15.59
C TYR A 334 -10.94 -33.31 -16.25
N SER A 335 -12.14 -32.87 -16.63
CA SER A 335 -12.35 -31.55 -17.22
C SER A 335 -12.10 -30.41 -16.24
N VAL A 336 -12.45 -30.58 -14.95
CA VAL A 336 -12.20 -29.57 -13.91
C VAL A 336 -10.72 -29.48 -13.59
N HIS A 337 -10.05 -30.62 -13.45
CA HIS A 337 -8.60 -30.69 -13.24
C HIS A 337 -7.83 -30.02 -14.40
N GLU A 338 -8.16 -30.38 -15.65
CA GLU A 338 -7.52 -29.79 -16.83
C GLU A 338 -7.75 -28.27 -16.94
N PHE A 339 -8.95 -27.79 -16.59
CA PHE A 339 -9.24 -26.36 -16.51
C PHE A 339 -8.46 -25.66 -15.39
N SER A 340 -8.37 -26.27 -14.21
CA SER A 340 -7.64 -25.74 -13.05
C SER A 340 -6.14 -25.59 -13.33
N GLU A 341 -5.54 -26.60 -13.95
CA GLU A 341 -4.13 -26.58 -14.35
C GLU A 341 -3.87 -25.46 -15.38
N ALA A 342 -4.70 -25.38 -16.42
CA ALA A 342 -4.63 -24.33 -17.42
C ALA A 342 -4.79 -22.92 -16.82
N PHE A 343 -5.77 -22.73 -15.95
CA PHE A 343 -6.03 -21.46 -15.28
C PHE A 343 -4.85 -21.02 -14.42
N THR A 344 -4.25 -21.96 -13.68
CA THR A 344 -3.06 -21.69 -12.85
C THR A 344 -1.89 -21.19 -13.69
N ILE A 345 -1.59 -21.86 -14.82
CA ILE A 345 -0.51 -21.46 -15.71
C ILE A 345 -0.76 -20.06 -16.31
N VAL A 346 -1.98 -19.83 -16.81
CA VAL A 346 -2.36 -18.53 -17.39
C VAL A 346 -2.24 -17.43 -16.34
N TRP A 347 -2.77 -17.65 -15.13
CA TRP A 347 -2.73 -16.69 -14.02
C TRP A 347 -1.31 -16.25 -13.69
N PHE A 348 -0.36 -17.18 -13.53
CA PHE A 348 1.04 -16.83 -13.24
C PHE A 348 1.67 -16.01 -14.37
N PHE A 349 1.44 -16.40 -15.63
CA PHE A 349 1.99 -15.69 -16.78
C PHE A 349 1.43 -14.26 -16.90
N THR A 350 0.13 -14.10 -16.72
CA THR A 350 -0.54 -12.80 -16.80
C THR A 350 -0.20 -11.89 -15.62
N THR A 351 -0.03 -12.45 -14.43
CA THR A 351 0.46 -11.72 -13.24
C THR A 351 1.85 -11.13 -13.51
N PHE A 352 2.77 -11.97 -14.01
CA PHE A 352 4.13 -11.52 -14.33
C PHE A 352 4.12 -10.42 -15.41
N LEU A 353 3.37 -10.61 -16.49
CA LEU A 353 3.25 -9.64 -17.57
C LEU A 353 2.65 -8.31 -17.08
N SER A 354 1.56 -8.37 -16.31
CA SER A 354 0.91 -7.19 -15.72
C SER A 354 1.83 -6.44 -14.76
N CYS A 355 2.63 -7.15 -13.97
CA CYS A 355 3.62 -6.55 -13.08
C CYS A 355 4.70 -5.79 -13.87
N VAL A 356 5.29 -6.43 -14.89
CA VAL A 356 6.32 -5.78 -15.75
C VAL A 356 5.78 -4.53 -16.43
N VAL A 357 4.56 -4.58 -16.96
CA VAL A 357 3.91 -3.42 -17.60
C VAL A 357 3.68 -2.30 -16.58
N THR A 358 3.17 -2.63 -15.40
CA THR A 358 2.84 -1.65 -14.36
C THR A 358 4.09 -0.97 -13.80
N VAL A 359 5.15 -1.74 -13.51
CA VAL A 359 6.44 -1.19 -13.07
C VAL A 359 7.05 -0.30 -14.15
N SER A 360 7.01 -0.74 -15.41
CA SER A 360 7.49 0.07 -16.54
C SER A 360 6.70 1.38 -16.67
N TYR A 361 5.39 1.34 -16.43
CA TYR A 361 4.53 2.53 -16.45
C TYR A 361 4.87 3.51 -15.33
N ILE A 362 5.13 3.03 -14.10
CA ILE A 362 5.56 3.86 -12.97
C ILE A 362 6.88 4.59 -13.31
N LEU A 363 7.85 3.88 -13.89
CA LEU A 363 9.11 4.48 -14.34
C LEU A 363 8.88 5.49 -15.47
N HIS A 364 7.98 5.19 -16.39
CA HIS A 364 7.61 6.10 -17.48
C HIS A 364 6.97 7.40 -16.96
N ILE A 365 6.12 7.33 -15.93
CA ILE A 365 5.55 8.53 -15.27
C ILE A 365 6.65 9.46 -14.76
N LEU A 366 7.72 8.93 -14.15
CA LEU A 366 8.85 9.75 -13.69
C LEU A 366 9.59 10.43 -14.84
N VAL A 367 9.78 9.74 -15.96
CA VAL A 367 10.41 10.31 -17.16
C VAL A 367 9.53 11.42 -17.75
N CYS A 368 8.23 11.18 -17.89
CA CYS A 368 7.26 12.16 -18.35
C CYS A 368 7.20 13.39 -17.43
N TYR A 369 7.16 13.17 -16.11
CA TYR A 369 7.15 14.25 -15.13
C TYR A 369 8.34 15.19 -15.31
N ARG A 370 9.55 14.65 -15.44
CA ARG A 370 10.76 15.46 -15.70
C ARG A 370 10.64 16.26 -16.99
N LYS A 371 10.19 15.60 -18.08
CA LYS A 371 10.02 16.26 -19.39
C LYS A 371 9.03 17.42 -19.29
N HIS A 372 7.91 17.23 -18.58
CA HIS A 372 6.86 18.23 -18.42
C HIS A 372 7.33 19.40 -17.55
N ILE A 373 8.00 19.13 -16.42
CA ILE A 373 8.55 20.20 -15.56
C ILE A 373 9.59 21.04 -16.30
N ARG A 374 10.46 20.43 -17.12
CA ARG A 374 11.43 21.19 -17.92
C ARG A 374 10.76 22.11 -18.94
N LYS A 375 9.73 21.62 -19.63
CA LYS A 375 8.93 22.48 -20.53
C LYS A 375 8.28 23.62 -19.78
N LEU A 376 7.78 23.35 -18.58
CA LEU A 376 7.17 24.36 -17.72
C LEU A 376 8.18 25.42 -17.25
N TRP A 377 9.44 25.05 -16.98
CA TRP A 377 10.51 26.01 -16.66
C TRP A 377 10.84 26.95 -17.82
N VAL A 378 10.72 26.48 -19.06
CA VAL A 378 10.87 27.31 -20.27
C VAL A 378 9.64 28.19 -20.50
N GLY A 379 8.52 27.92 -19.81
CA GLY A 379 7.25 28.61 -20.01
C GLY A 379 6.38 28.00 -21.12
N ASP A 380 6.79 26.88 -21.72
CA ASP A 380 5.99 26.16 -22.71
C ASP A 380 4.85 25.40 -22.02
N LYS A 381 3.63 25.95 -22.12
CA LYS A 381 2.39 25.34 -21.60
C LYS A 381 1.58 24.62 -22.69
N SER A 382 2.10 24.46 -23.91
CA SER A 382 1.37 23.87 -25.05
C SER A 382 0.89 22.44 -24.81
N PHE A 383 1.59 21.69 -23.94
CA PHE A 383 1.24 20.32 -23.58
C PHE A 383 0.05 20.21 -22.60
N LEU A 384 -0.32 21.31 -21.94
CA LEU A 384 -1.41 21.33 -20.97
C LEU A 384 -2.74 21.65 -21.68
N PRO A 385 -3.83 20.93 -21.34
CA PRO A 385 -5.17 21.32 -21.76
C PRO A 385 -5.47 22.78 -21.39
N LYS A 386 -6.19 23.51 -22.25
CA LYS A 386 -6.46 24.95 -22.08
C LYS A 386 -7.00 25.31 -20.69
N GLN A 387 -7.84 24.44 -20.11
CA GLN A 387 -8.41 24.61 -18.77
C GLN A 387 -7.38 24.62 -17.63
N PHE A 388 -6.19 24.03 -17.82
CA PHE A 388 -5.15 23.92 -16.80
C PHE A 388 -3.95 24.85 -17.03
N GLN A 389 -4.02 25.75 -18.02
CA GLN A 389 -2.93 26.68 -18.29
C GLN A 389 -2.85 27.82 -17.26
N ASN A 390 -4.01 28.27 -16.76
CA ASN A 390 -4.14 29.31 -15.73
C ASN A 390 -5.14 28.88 -14.64
N PRO A 391 -4.81 27.86 -13.83
CA PRO A 391 -5.67 27.38 -12.76
C PRO A 391 -5.73 28.39 -11.60
N LEU A 392 -6.85 28.39 -10.87
CA LEU A 392 -6.97 29.14 -9.60
C LEU A 392 -6.02 28.55 -8.55
N SER A 393 -5.40 29.41 -7.74
CA SER A 393 -4.45 28.98 -6.69
C SER A 393 -5.05 27.96 -5.71
N SER A 394 -6.33 28.12 -5.35
CA SER A 394 -7.05 27.18 -4.49
C SER A 394 -7.19 25.79 -5.12
N GLN A 395 -7.49 25.73 -6.42
CA GLN A 395 -7.59 24.48 -7.17
C GLN A 395 -6.23 23.78 -7.28
N CYS A 396 -5.15 24.54 -7.47
CA CYS A 396 -3.79 23.98 -7.46
C CYS A 396 -3.46 23.31 -6.13
N VAL A 397 -3.74 23.97 -5.00
CA VAL A 397 -3.47 23.41 -3.67
C VAL A 397 -4.28 22.13 -3.43
N ALA A 398 -5.57 22.13 -3.78
CA ALA A 398 -6.43 20.95 -3.65
C ALA A 398 -5.97 19.79 -4.54
N ALA A 399 -5.62 20.05 -5.80
CA ALA A 399 -5.11 19.03 -6.73
C ALA A 399 -3.78 18.43 -6.24
N ILE A 400 -2.92 19.29 -5.72
CA ILE A 400 -1.64 18.92 -5.13
C ILE A 400 -1.82 17.97 -3.94
N ALA A 401 -2.77 18.24 -3.04
CA ALA A 401 -3.03 17.41 -1.87
C ALA A 401 -3.58 16.03 -2.24
N ARG A 402 -4.38 15.93 -3.31
CA ARG A 402 -5.03 14.70 -3.76
C ARG A 402 -4.15 13.81 -4.64
N TYR A 403 -3.10 14.37 -5.23
CA TYR A 403 -2.29 13.71 -6.25
C TYR A 403 -1.75 12.35 -5.82
N SER A 404 -1.16 12.24 -4.62
CA SER A 404 -0.52 11.00 -4.17
C SER A 404 -1.49 9.84 -4.06
N GLY A 405 -2.61 10.04 -3.35
CA GLY A 405 -3.63 9.00 -3.15
C GLY A 405 -4.29 8.61 -4.47
N TRP A 406 -4.63 9.58 -5.31
CA TRP A 406 -5.22 9.33 -6.63
C TRP A 406 -4.27 8.54 -7.53
N GLN A 407 -2.99 8.92 -7.55
CA GLN A 407 -2.00 8.24 -8.37
C GLN A 407 -1.84 6.77 -7.98
N VAL A 408 -1.72 6.46 -6.69
CA VAL A 408 -1.60 5.09 -6.20
C VAL A 408 -2.88 4.30 -6.52
N ALA A 409 -4.06 4.85 -6.24
CA ALA A 409 -5.33 4.19 -6.53
C ALA A 409 -5.49 3.86 -8.02
N TYR A 410 -5.19 4.79 -8.93
CA TYR A 410 -5.28 4.54 -10.37
C TYR A 410 -4.27 3.51 -10.87
N ILE A 411 -3.08 3.44 -10.26
CA ILE A 411 -2.09 2.40 -10.59
C ILE A 411 -2.62 1.02 -10.18
N LEU A 412 -3.18 0.87 -8.98
CA LEU A 412 -3.72 -0.40 -8.49
C LEU A 412 -4.94 -0.85 -9.31
N TRP A 413 -5.90 0.05 -9.55
CA TRP A 413 -7.05 -0.23 -10.41
C TRP A 413 -6.64 -0.56 -11.85
N GLY A 414 -5.67 0.18 -12.38
CA GLY A 414 -5.12 -0.08 -13.71
C GLY A 414 -4.50 -1.46 -13.80
N TYR A 415 -3.69 -1.85 -12.81
CA TYR A 415 -3.13 -3.20 -12.72
C TYR A 415 -4.24 -4.26 -12.67
N TRP A 416 -5.23 -4.11 -11.79
CA TRP A 416 -6.31 -5.09 -11.62
C TRP A 416 -7.11 -5.30 -12.92
N ILE A 417 -7.54 -4.20 -13.56
CA ILE A 417 -8.29 -4.27 -14.83
C ILE A 417 -7.43 -4.91 -15.94
N MET A 418 -6.16 -4.52 -16.05
CA MET A 418 -5.25 -5.12 -17.03
C MET A 418 -5.08 -6.61 -16.79
N HIS A 419 -4.90 -7.03 -15.54
CA HIS A 419 -4.70 -8.42 -15.18
C HIS A 419 -5.93 -9.27 -15.52
N VAL A 420 -7.13 -8.82 -15.15
CA VAL A 420 -8.40 -9.51 -15.47
C VAL A 420 -8.56 -9.68 -16.99
N ILE A 421 -8.31 -8.63 -17.78
CA ILE A 421 -8.40 -8.72 -19.25
C ILE A 421 -7.38 -9.72 -19.80
N GLN A 422 -6.14 -9.70 -19.29
CA GLN A 422 -5.10 -10.64 -19.72
C GLN A 422 -5.45 -12.09 -19.38
N ILE A 423 -6.03 -12.37 -18.22
CA ILE A 423 -6.50 -13.71 -17.84
C ILE A 423 -7.58 -14.18 -18.82
N LEU A 424 -8.59 -13.34 -19.11
CA LEU A 424 -9.65 -13.70 -20.04
C LEU A 424 -9.11 -14.02 -21.44
N LEU A 425 -8.21 -13.17 -21.97
CA LEU A 425 -7.57 -13.41 -23.26
C LEU A 425 -6.69 -14.67 -23.25
N GLY A 426 -5.96 -14.91 -22.14
CA GLY A 426 -5.14 -16.10 -21.95
C GLY A 426 -5.97 -17.38 -21.92
N MET A 427 -7.09 -17.38 -21.21
CA MET A 427 -8.01 -18.52 -21.16
C MET A 427 -8.68 -18.79 -22.50
N VAL A 428 -9.10 -17.75 -23.23
CA VAL A 428 -9.62 -17.89 -24.59
C VAL A 428 -8.55 -18.52 -25.50
N PHE A 429 -7.29 -18.08 -25.40
CA PHE A 429 -6.19 -18.67 -26.16
C PHE A 429 -5.97 -20.15 -25.83
N VAL A 430 -6.01 -20.53 -24.55
CA VAL A 430 -5.88 -21.94 -24.13
C VAL A 430 -7.04 -22.79 -24.67
N CYS A 431 -8.28 -22.32 -24.53
CA CYS A 431 -9.45 -23.05 -25.01
C CYS A 431 -9.48 -23.20 -26.53
N LEU A 432 -9.06 -22.16 -27.27
CA LEU A 432 -9.09 -22.16 -28.74
C LEU A 432 -7.90 -22.87 -29.37
N PHE A 433 -6.71 -22.84 -28.77
CA PHE A 433 -5.52 -23.40 -29.41
C PHE A 433 -4.93 -24.58 -28.65
N VAL A 434 -4.75 -24.45 -27.33
CA VAL A 434 -4.01 -25.45 -26.54
C VAL A 434 -4.82 -26.73 -26.35
N PHE A 435 -6.08 -26.64 -25.91
CA PHE A 435 -6.90 -27.83 -25.70
C PHE A 435 -7.12 -28.64 -26.99
N PRO A 436 -7.45 -28.04 -28.14
CA PRO A 436 -7.67 -28.81 -29.36
C PRO A 436 -6.39 -29.47 -29.89
N ILE A 437 -5.22 -28.86 -29.67
CA ILE A 437 -3.92 -29.47 -29.96
C ILE A 437 -3.66 -30.66 -29.05
N LYS A 438 -3.85 -30.50 -27.72
CA LYS A 438 -3.63 -31.57 -26.73
C LYS A 438 -4.54 -32.78 -26.96
N HIS A 439 -5.78 -32.55 -27.40
CA HIS A 439 -6.76 -33.60 -27.72
C HIS A 439 -6.64 -34.17 -29.13
N GLY A 440 -5.63 -33.77 -29.92
CA GLY A 440 -5.42 -34.27 -31.28
C GLY A 440 -6.44 -33.79 -32.33
N LYS A 441 -7.26 -32.78 -32.01
CA LYS A 441 -8.26 -32.16 -32.92
C LYS A 441 -7.72 -30.91 -33.65
N ALA A 442 -6.40 -30.72 -33.68
CA ALA A 442 -5.77 -29.56 -34.33
C ALA A 442 -6.18 -29.37 -35.80
N ALA A 443 -6.41 -30.48 -36.53
CA ALA A 443 -6.81 -30.45 -37.93
C ALA A 443 -8.23 -29.89 -38.17
N GLU A 444 -9.17 -30.11 -37.23
CA GLU A 444 -10.52 -29.54 -37.31
C GLU A 444 -10.50 -28.03 -37.07
N LEU A 445 -9.56 -27.57 -36.24
CA LEU A 445 -9.40 -26.15 -35.93
C LEU A 445 -8.77 -25.36 -37.08
N LEU A 446 -7.76 -25.94 -37.75
CA LEU A 446 -7.19 -25.40 -38.98
C LEU A 446 -8.23 -25.29 -40.11
N LYS A 447 -9.11 -26.30 -40.24
CA LYS A 447 -10.25 -26.25 -41.16
C LYS A 447 -11.25 -25.15 -40.79
N GLY A 448 -11.56 -24.98 -39.51
CA GLY A 448 -12.47 -23.92 -39.02
C GLY A 448 -11.93 -22.49 -39.19
N LEU A 449 -10.60 -22.31 -39.16
CA LEU A 449 -9.92 -21.03 -39.40
C LEU A 449 -9.73 -20.70 -40.89
N GLY A 450 -10.17 -21.58 -41.80
CA GLY A 450 -10.09 -21.35 -43.25
C GLY A 450 -8.72 -21.64 -43.88
N PHE A 451 -7.77 -22.21 -43.12
CA PHE A 451 -6.54 -22.75 -43.69
C PHE A 451 -6.83 -24.13 -44.26
N SER A 452 -7.32 -24.16 -45.50
CA SER A 452 -7.38 -25.38 -46.31
C SER A 452 -5.97 -25.89 -46.54
N MET A 453 -5.69 -27.12 -46.11
CA MET A 453 -4.55 -27.91 -46.58
C MET A 453 -5.01 -28.83 -47.70
#